data_AF-X0W840-F1
#
_entry.id   AF-X0W840-F1
#
_cell.length_a   1.000
_cell.length_b   1.000
_cell.length_c   1.000
_cell.angle_alpha   90.00
_cell.angle_beta   90.00
_cell.angle_gamma   90.00
#
_symmetry.space_group_name_H-M   'P 1'
#
loop_
_entity.id
_entity.type
_entity.pdbx_description
1 polymer ?
#
loop_
_entity_poly.entity_id
_entity_poly.type
_entity_poly.pdbx_seq_one_letter_code
_entity_poly.pdbx_strand_id
1 'polypeptide(L)' 'MLETDCAYLAALIDGEGCVSIAWQNLKGYLIARPIIKIALKKTPKTIALIGYLKKTFNGPANICKNKSLWSLSA' A
#
# COMPACT_ATOMS: atom_id res chain seq x y z
N MET A 1 -14.25 9.59 -11.59
CA MET A 1 -14.12 8.49 -10.62
C MET A 1 -12.68 8.33 -10.15
N LEU A 2 -11.70 8.14 -11.05
CA LEU A 2 -10.29 7.98 -10.66
C LEU A 2 -9.73 9.12 -9.78
N GLU A 3 -10.09 10.39 -10.03
CA GLU A 3 -9.56 11.53 -9.25
C GLU A 3 -9.98 11.48 -7.78
N THR A 4 -11.22 11.11 -7.50
CA THR A 4 -11.75 11.02 -6.13
C THR A 4 -11.12 9.85 -5.39
N ASP A 5 -10.92 8.71 -6.06
CA ASP A 5 -10.22 7.56 -5.52
C ASP A 5 -8.75 7.91 -5.21
N CYS A 6 -8.06 8.61 -6.12
CA CYS A 6 -6.68 9.06 -5.93
C CYS A 6 -6.55 10.06 -4.76
N ALA A 7 -7.47 11.02 -4.63
CA ALA A 7 -7.50 11.96 -3.51
C ALA A 7 -7.72 11.24 -2.17
N TYR A 8 -8.63 10.25 -2.16
CA TYR A 8 -8.84 9.41 -0.99
C TYR A 8 -7.60 8.60 -0.62
N LEU A 9 -6.91 8.01 -1.60
CA LEU A 9 -5.67 7.30 -1.38
C LEU A 9 -4.58 8.23 -0.83
N ALA A 10 -4.43 9.43 -1.37
CA ALA A 10 -3.46 10.42 -0.88
C ALA A 10 -3.71 10.77 0.59
N ALA A 11 -4.95 11.10 0.95
CA ALA A 11 -5.32 11.38 2.34
C ALA A 11 -5.07 10.18 3.27
N LEU A 12 -5.30 8.96 2.79
CA LEU A 12 -5.01 7.75 3.55
C LEU A 12 -3.50 7.51 3.73
N ILE A 13 -2.70 7.83 2.71
CA ILE A 13 -1.23 7.76 2.80
C ILE A 13 -0.70 8.77 3.80
N ASP A 14 -1.22 10.00 3.79
CA ASP A 14 -0.79 11.06 4.71
C ASP A 14 -1.11 10.74 6.17
N GLY A 15 -2.24 10.07 6.43
CA GLY A 15 -2.64 9.70 7.79
C GLY A 15 -2.01 8.41 8.31
N GLU A 16 -2.01 7.34 7.50
CA GLU A 16 -1.73 5.96 7.95
C GLU A 16 -0.70 5.24 7.06
N GLY A 17 -0.23 5.90 6.02
CA GLY A 17 0.69 5.34 5.04
C GLY A 17 2.15 5.55 5.39
N CYS A 18 2.99 4.82 4.67
CA CYS A 18 4.44 4.99 4.67
C CYS A 18 4.91 4.97 3.22
N VAL A 19 5.52 6.08 2.79
CA VAL A 19 6.23 6.18 1.52
C VAL A 19 7.71 5.96 1.79
N SER A 20 8.31 4.98 1.12
CA SER A 20 9.69 4.56 1.35
C SER A 20 10.37 4.18 0.04
N ILE A 21 11.70 4.13 0.06
CA ILE A 21 12.50 3.60 -1.06
C ILE A 21 13.22 2.35 -0.55
N ALA A 22 13.05 1.24 -1.25
CA ALA A 22 13.87 0.05 -1.05
C ALA A 22 14.98 -0.01 -2.09
N TRP A 23 16.20 -0.27 -1.66
CA TRP A 23 17.33 -0.52 -2.54
C TRP A 23 17.44 -2.02 -2.79
N GLN A 24 17.36 -2.43 -4.05
CA GLN A 24 17.51 -3.82 -4.45
C GLN A 24 18.77 -3.99 -5.28
N ASN A 25 19.61 -4.96 -4.93
CA ASN A 25 20.72 -5.36 -5.78
C ASN A 25 20.20 -6.32 -6.85
N LEU A 26 20.26 -5.91 -8.12
CA LEU A 26 19.90 -6.73 -9.27
C LEU A 26 21.09 -6.81 -10.21
N LYS A 27 21.68 -8.01 -10.32
CA LYS A 27 22.83 -8.29 -11.20
C LYS A 27 24.01 -7.32 -11.01
N GLY A 28 24.29 -6.91 -9.76
CA GLY A 28 25.39 -6.00 -9.43
C GLY A 28 25.04 -4.51 -9.46
N TYR A 29 23.81 -4.14 -9.85
CA TYR A 29 23.33 -2.77 -9.82
C TYR A 29 22.41 -2.54 -8.62
N LEU A 30 22.56 -1.40 -7.94
CA LEU A 30 21.60 -0.94 -6.94
C LEU A 30 20.46 -0.19 -7.63
N ILE A 31 19.26 -0.74 -7.54
CA ILE A 31 18.04 -0.16 -8.10
C ILE A 31 17.19 0.38 -6.95
N ALA A 32 16.86 1.67 -7.01
CA ALA A 32 15.86 2.27 -6.12
C ALA A 32 14.46 1.82 -6.55
N ARG A 33 13.67 1.30 -5.61
CA ARG A 33 12.27 0.95 -5.83
C ARG A 33 11.39 1.70 -4.83
N PRO A 34 10.56 2.65 -5.29
CA PRO A 34 9.62 3.33 -4.42
C PRO A 34 8.54 2.35 -3.97
N ILE A 35 8.16 2.42 -2.70
CA ILE A 35 7.14 1.58 -2.10
C ILE A 35 6.23 2.44 -1.23
N ILE A 36 4.94 2.33 -1.50
CA ILE A 36 3.87 2.83 -0.64
C ILE A 36 3.33 1.65 0.17
N LYS A 37 3.19 1.80 1.48
CA LYS A 37 2.61 0.79 2.37
C LYS A 37 1.55 1.41 3.27
N ILE A 38 0.42 0.72 3.43
CA ILE A 38 -0.60 1.05 4.43
C ILE A 38 -0.78 -0.19 5.30
N ALA A 39 -0.64 -0.03 6.62
CA ALA A 39 -0.73 -1.12 7.58
C ALA A 39 -1.63 -0.72 8.75
N LEU A 40 -2.83 -1.29 8.81
CA LEU A 40 -3.87 -0.91 9.77
C LEU A 40 -4.15 -2.08 10.72
N LYS A 41 -4.62 -1.78 11.93
CA LYS A 41 -5.13 -2.80 12.86
C LYS A 41 -6.24 -3.61 12.20
N LYS A 42 -6.21 -4.93 12.39
CA LYS A 42 -7.20 -5.83 11.77
C LYS A 42 -8.60 -5.59 12.37
N THR A 43 -9.51 -5.14 11.51
CA THR A 43 -10.94 -5.02 11.78
C THR A 43 -11.70 -5.36 10.50
N PRO A 44 -13.01 -5.69 10.55
CA PRO A 44 -13.80 -5.91 9.34
C PRO A 44 -13.73 -4.74 8.35
N LYS A 45 -13.76 -3.50 8.85
CA LYS A 45 -13.65 -2.27 8.03
C LYS A 45 -12.31 -2.16 7.33
N THR A 46 -11.20 -2.41 8.04
CA THR A 46 -9.86 -2.32 7.45
C THR A 46 -9.58 -3.47 6.48
N ILE A 47 -10.15 -4.67 6.69
CA ILE A 47 -10.09 -5.75 5.70
C ILE A 47 -10.79 -5.35 4.40
N ALA A 48 -11.99 -4.77 4.49
CA ALA A 48 -12.73 -4.29 3.32
C ALA A 48 -11.97 -3.18 2.58
N LEU A 49 -11.40 -2.21 3.31
CA LEU A 49 -10.58 -1.14 2.75
C LEU A 49 -9.37 -1.68 1.98
N ILE A 50 -8.60 -2.58 2.58
CA ILE A 50 -7.43 -3.19 1.94
C ILE A 50 -7.83 -4.00 0.69
N GLY A 51 -9.00 -4.65 0.70
CA GLY A 51 -9.57 -5.31 -0.48
C GLY A 51 -9.96 -4.33 -1.59
N TYR A 52 -10.55 -3.19 -1.23
CA TYR A 52 -10.85 -2.10 -2.16
C TYR A 52 -9.56 -1.54 -2.79
N LEU A 53 -8.53 -1.24 -2.00
CA LEU A 53 -7.26 -0.73 -2.51
C LEU A 53 -6.60 -1.67 -3.53
N LYS A 54 -6.61 -2.99 -3.26
CA LYS A 54 -6.13 -4.00 -4.21
C LYS A 54 -6.91 -3.97 -5.52
N LYS A 55 -8.24 -3.84 -5.48
CA LYS A 55 -9.09 -3.85 -6.67
C LYS A 55 -8.91 -2.56 -7.50
N THR A 56 -8.81 -1.41 -6.85
CA THR A 56 -8.79 -0.10 -7.50
C THR A 56 -7.38 0.30 -7.97
N PHE A 57 -6.35 0.04 -7.16
CA PHE A 57 -4.98 0.51 -7.41
C PHE A 57 -3.96 -0.60 -7.65
N ASN A 58 -4.41 -1.86 -7.77
CA ASN A 58 -3.56 -3.04 -7.86
C ASN A 58 -2.66 -3.21 -6.61
N GLY A 59 -1.72 -4.14 -6.64
CA GLY A 59 -0.76 -4.37 -5.55
C GLY A 59 -1.21 -5.42 -4.52
N PRO A 60 -0.26 -6.05 -3.81
CA PRO A 60 -0.58 -7.11 -2.86
C PRO A 60 -1.33 -6.58 -1.63
N ALA A 61 -2.37 -7.33 -1.25
CA ALA A 61 -3.10 -7.18 0.01
C ALA A 61 -2.87 -8.42 0.87
N ASN A 62 -2.41 -8.21 2.10
CA ASN A 62 -2.07 -9.28 3.05
C ASN A 62 -2.83 -9.07 4.36
N ILE A 63 -3.59 -10.07 4.80
CA ILE A 63 -4.30 -10.06 6.09
C ILE A 63 -3.54 -10.96 7.07
N CYS A 64 -2.91 -10.36 8.07
CA CYS A 64 -2.17 -11.07 9.12
C CYS A 64 -3.03 -11.23 10.39
N LYS A 65 -2.47 -11.83 11.46
CA LYS A 65 -3.19 -12.04 12.73
C LYS A 65 -3.74 -10.73 13.34
N ASN A 66 -2.92 -9.67 13.37
CA ASN A 66 -3.26 -8.42 14.07
C ASN A 66 -3.36 -7.20 13.15
N LYS A 67 -3.02 -7.34 11.86
CA LYS A 67 -2.95 -6.23 10.91
C LYS A 67 -3.47 -6.61 9.52
N SER A 68 -3.97 -5.62 8.80
CA SER A 68 -4.30 -5.69 7.38
C SER A 68 -3.36 -4.75 6.63
N LEU A 69 -2.70 -5.26 5.59
CA LEU A 69 -1.64 -4.55 4.88
C LEU A 69 -1.94 -4.50 3.39
N TRP A 70 -1.66 -3.35 2.78
CA TRP A 70 -1.62 -3.17 1.33
C TRP A 70 -0.32 -2.44 0.97
N SER A 71 0.25 -2.77 -0.18
CA SER A 71 1.43 -2.07 -0.68
C SER A 71 1.42 -1.97 -2.20
N LEU A 72 2.00 -0.89 -2.70
CA LEU A 72 2.25 -0.66 -4.12
C LEU A 72 3.74 -0.38 -4.32
N SER A 73 4.35 -1.07 -5.27
CA SER A 73 5.74 -0.83 -5.69
C SER A 73 5.76 -0.62 -7.20
N ALA A 74 6.47 0.41 -7.66
CA ALA A 74 6.75 0.63 -9.07
C ALA A 74 8.09 0.00 -9.48
#